data_AF-A0A3B5BMJ7-F1
#
_entry.id   AF-A0A3B5BMJ7-F1
#
_cell.length_a   1.000
_cell.length_b   1.000
_cell.length_c   1.000
_cell.angle_alpha   90.00
_cell.angle_beta   90.00
_cell.angle_gamma   90.00
#
_symmetry.space_group_name_H-M   'P 1'
#
loop_
_entity.id
_entity.type
_entity.pdbx_description
1 polymer ?
#
loop_
_entity_poly.entity_id
_entity_poly.type
_entity_poly.pdbx_seq_one_letter_code
_entity_poly.pdbx_strand_id
1 'polypeptide(L)'
;LVLEYERGPWCLRLGSAEEVDEVIAHIGSCLHQICPASSPVMRKLSLKPPDRTAALQAIWDEQGSADLGPCGGFSHQYWCVCDYLGLPYREEVQWDVDTIYLTQDTRELNLQDFVHLENRYGHQSKPLYVTLTNVDQFHLRFSDSVVAIIFHLSRLDS
;
A
#
# COMPACT_ATOMS: atom_id res chain seq x y z
N LEU A 1 -3.42 6.62 22.83
CA LEU A 1 -2.95 5.75 21.74
C LEU A 1 -1.47 6.06 21.49
N VAL A 2 -0.61 5.05 21.39
CA VAL A 2 0.80 5.21 20.99
C VAL A 2 1.00 4.41 19.71
N LEU A 3 1.42 5.09 18.65
CA LEU A 3 1.75 4.48 17.35
C LEU A 3 3.26 4.51 17.16
N GLU A 4 3.87 3.36 16.87
CA GLU A 4 5.29 3.25 16.55
C GLU A 4 5.45 3.00 15.05
N TYR A 5 6.21 3.87 14.38
CA TYR A 5 6.55 3.74 12.96
C TYR A 5 7.97 4.26 12.71
N GLU A 6 8.44 4.20 11.46
CA GLU A 6 9.85 4.48 11.12
C GLU A 6 10.36 5.86 11.52
N ARG A 7 9.47 6.88 11.63
CA ARG A 7 9.85 8.23 12.05
C ARG A 7 9.78 8.43 13.58
N GLY A 8 9.54 7.36 14.33
CA GLY A 8 9.48 7.37 15.80
C GLY A 8 8.06 7.23 16.37
N PRO A 9 7.92 7.23 17.71
CA PRO A 9 6.63 7.08 18.37
C PRO A 9 5.78 8.35 18.27
N TRP A 10 4.50 8.19 17.97
CA TRP A 10 3.50 9.25 17.98
C TRP A 10 2.42 8.96 19.03
N CYS A 11 2.17 9.91 19.92
CA CYS A 11 1.23 9.76 21.03
C CYS A 11 0.01 10.66 20.84
N LEU A 12 -1.18 10.05 20.86
CA LEU A 12 -2.46 10.73 20.76
C LEU A 12 -3.26 10.54 22.05
N ARG A 13 -3.76 11.65 22.61
CA ARG A 13 -4.69 11.64 23.75
C ARG A 13 -6.11 11.75 23.22
N LEU A 14 -6.94 10.77 23.59
CA LEU A 14 -8.35 10.67 23.20
C LEU A 14 -9.22 10.73 24.46
N GLY A 15 -10.49 11.08 24.29
CA GLY A 15 -11.46 11.30 25.35
C GLY A 15 -11.93 10.03 26.05
N SER A 16 -11.91 8.89 25.35
CA SER A 16 -12.31 7.61 25.93
C SER A 16 -11.59 6.40 25.31
N ALA A 17 -11.83 5.21 25.88
CA ALA A 17 -11.31 3.95 25.36
C ALA A 17 -12.03 3.52 24.07
N GLU A 18 -13.30 3.89 23.93
CA GLU A 18 -14.12 3.66 22.73
C GLU A 18 -13.59 4.49 21.56
N GLU A 19 -13.26 5.77 21.76
CA GLU A 19 -12.63 6.61 20.72
C GLU A 19 -11.28 6.02 20.26
N VAL A 20 -10.51 5.44 21.18
CA VAL A 20 -9.26 4.75 20.83
C VAL A 20 -9.55 3.53 19.94
N ASP A 21 -10.59 2.76 20.27
CA ASP A 21 -10.97 1.57 19.47
C ASP A 21 -11.47 1.97 18.08
N GLU A 22 -12.26 3.04 17.96
CA GLU A 22 -12.71 3.55 16.65
C GLU A 22 -11.53 3.98 15.77
N VAL A 23 -10.55 4.68 16.34
CA VAL A 23 -9.34 5.09 15.61
C VAL A 23 -8.52 3.88 15.17
N ILE A 24 -8.34 2.88 16.04
CA ILE A 24 -7.59 1.66 15.69
C ILE A 24 -8.34 0.84 14.65
N ALA A 25 -9.66 0.67 14.79
CA ALA A 25 -10.51 -0.01 13.82
C ALA A 25 -10.36 0.64 12.45
N HIS A 26 -10.46 1.96 12.38
CA HIS A 26 -10.32 2.73 11.14
C HIS A 26 -8.93 2.57 10.52
N ILE A 27 -7.86 2.67 11.32
CA ILE A 27 -6.48 2.43 10.84
C ILE A 27 -6.37 1.03 10.24
N GLY A 28 -6.84 -0.01 10.95
CA GLY A 28 -6.79 -1.39 10.46
C GLY A 28 -7.61 -1.58 9.19
N SER A 29 -8.80 -0.97 9.10
CA SER A 29 -9.64 -0.98 7.88
C SER A 29 -8.93 -0.37 6.68
N CYS A 30 -8.30 0.81 6.85
CA CYS A 30 -7.52 1.44 5.79
C CYS A 30 -6.35 0.54 5.37
N LEU A 31 -5.63 -0.07 6.32
CA LEU A 31 -4.52 -0.96 6.01
C LEU A 31 -4.97 -2.22 5.26
N HIS A 32 -6.13 -2.78 5.59
CA HIS A 32 -6.72 -3.91 4.86
C HIS A 32 -7.12 -3.54 3.43
N GLN A 33 -7.63 -2.33 3.21
CA GLN A 33 -7.98 -1.83 1.87
C GLN A 33 -6.73 -1.55 1.01
N ILE A 34 -5.66 -1.06 1.63
CA ILE A 34 -4.42 -0.72 0.93
C ILE A 34 -3.58 -1.96 0.64
N CYS A 35 -3.56 -2.95 1.55
CA CYS A 35 -2.74 -4.17 1.43
C CYS A 35 -3.58 -5.45 1.65
N PRO A 36 -4.40 -5.86 0.67
CA PRO A 36 -5.35 -6.96 0.84
C PRO A 36 -4.71 -8.36 0.95
N ALA A 37 -3.46 -8.54 0.49
CA ALA A 37 -2.79 -9.84 0.43
C ALA A 37 -1.73 -10.09 1.53
N SER A 38 -1.34 -9.07 2.31
CA SER A 38 -0.25 -9.20 3.27
C SER A 38 -0.72 -9.42 4.72
N SER A 39 -0.06 -10.35 5.42
CA SER A 39 -0.12 -10.52 6.89
C SER A 39 0.07 -9.18 7.64
N PRO A 40 -0.38 -9.05 8.90
CA PRO A 40 -0.89 -7.80 9.45
C PRO A 40 0.12 -6.66 9.32
N VAL A 41 -0.22 -5.66 8.49
CA VAL A 41 0.56 -4.42 8.34
C VAL A 41 0.82 -3.78 9.72
N MET A 42 -0.12 -3.99 10.65
CA MET A 42 0.07 -3.74 12.07
C MET A 42 0.78 -4.93 12.75
N ARG A 43 2.12 -4.92 12.69
CA ARG A 43 2.98 -6.01 13.22
C ARG A 43 2.79 -6.31 14.71
N LYS A 44 2.28 -5.35 15.50
CA LYS A 44 2.11 -5.47 16.95
C LYS A 44 0.99 -4.56 17.45
N LEU A 45 -0.12 -5.17 17.88
CA LEU A 45 -1.20 -4.48 18.59
C LEU A 45 -1.24 -4.97 20.04
N SER A 46 -1.13 -4.05 20.99
CA SER A 46 -1.21 -4.37 22.42
C SER A 46 -2.29 -3.50 23.07
N LEU A 47 -3.44 -4.12 23.36
CA LEU A 47 -4.56 -3.49 24.02
C LEU A 47 -4.83 -4.13 25.38
N LYS A 48 -5.26 -3.31 26.34
CA LYS A 48 -5.74 -3.75 27.64
C LYS A 48 -7.17 -3.22 27.83
N PRO A 49 -8.13 -4.06 28.22
CA PRO A 49 -8.04 -5.54 28.30
C PRO A 49 -7.85 -6.21 26.92
N PRO A 50 -7.33 -7.45 26.87
CA PRO A 50 -7.04 -8.17 25.62
C PRO A 50 -8.29 -8.47 24.78
N ASP A 51 -9.48 -8.51 25.38
CA ASP A 51 -10.75 -8.75 24.68
C ASP A 51 -11.03 -7.68 23.60
N ARG A 52 -10.49 -6.47 23.75
CA ARG A 52 -10.58 -5.40 22.75
C ARG A 52 -9.91 -5.77 21.44
N THR A 53 -8.80 -6.51 21.49
CA THR A 53 -8.12 -6.99 20.29
C THR A 53 -8.99 -7.96 19.50
N ALA A 54 -9.71 -8.86 20.20
CA ALA A 54 -10.59 -9.82 19.55
C ALA A 54 -11.78 -9.14 18.86
N ALA A 55 -12.37 -8.12 19.50
CA ALA A 55 -13.45 -7.33 18.92
C ALA A 55 -12.99 -6.59 17.64
N LEU A 56 -11.81 -5.98 17.65
CA LEU A 56 -11.25 -5.33 16.46
C LEU A 56 -10.92 -6.31 15.34
N GLN A 57 -10.41 -7.51 15.67
CA GLN A 57 -10.13 -8.54 14.68
C GLN A 57 -11.41 -8.98 13.95
N ALA A 58 -12.53 -9.16 14.68
CA ALA A 58 -13.81 -9.50 14.05
C ALA A 58 -14.28 -8.41 13.05
N ILE A 59 -14.08 -7.13 13.38
CA ILE A 59 -14.41 -6.01 12.48
C ILE A 59 -13.59 -6.10 11.19
N TRP A 60 -12.30 -6.41 11.29
CA TRP A 60 -11.42 -6.53 10.11
C TRP A 60 -11.70 -7.79 9.28
N ASP A 61 -12.02 -8.91 9.92
CA ASP A 61 -12.36 -10.17 9.26
C ASP A 61 -13.67 -10.03 8.46
N GLU A 62 -14.67 -9.32 8.98
CA GLU A 62 -15.92 -9.01 8.28
C GLU A 62 -15.69 -8.11 7.04
N GLN A 63 -14.61 -7.36 7.01
CA GLN A 63 -14.29 -6.41 5.94
C GLN A 63 -13.58 -7.05 4.74
N GLY A 64 -13.07 -8.29 4.89
CA GLY A 64 -12.27 -8.99 3.88
C GLY A 64 -12.97 -9.33 2.56
N SER A 65 -14.26 -9.03 2.42
CA SER A 65 -15.03 -9.24 1.18
C SER A 65 -15.35 -7.96 0.41
N ALA A 66 -14.74 -6.82 0.78
CA ALA A 66 -14.97 -5.57 0.05
C ALA A 66 -14.42 -5.68 -1.39
N ASP A 67 -15.19 -5.18 -2.37
CA ASP A 67 -14.71 -5.03 -3.74
C ASP A 67 -13.56 -4.01 -3.76
N LEU A 68 -12.34 -4.51 -3.97
CA LEU A 68 -11.12 -3.71 -3.99
C LEU A 68 -10.99 -2.88 -5.29
N GLY A 69 -11.91 -3.06 -6.24
CA GLY A 69 -11.90 -2.37 -7.52
C GLY A 69 -10.94 -3.00 -8.53
N PRO A 70 -10.68 -2.30 -9.66
CA PRO A 70 -9.82 -2.78 -10.74
C PRO A 70 -8.47 -3.25 -10.23
N CYS A 71 -8.00 -4.39 -10.74
CA CYS A 71 -6.70 -4.96 -10.41
C CYS A 71 -6.45 -5.02 -8.88
N GLY A 72 -7.51 -5.31 -8.11
CA GLY A 72 -7.55 -5.46 -6.65
C GLY A 72 -6.98 -4.29 -5.87
N GLY A 73 -7.30 -3.07 -6.29
CA GLY A 73 -7.03 -1.86 -5.53
C GLY A 73 -5.68 -1.21 -5.82
N PHE A 74 -5.00 -1.63 -6.89
CA PHE A 74 -3.70 -1.09 -7.29
C PHE A 74 -3.69 0.44 -7.32
N SER A 75 -4.68 1.07 -7.95
CA SER A 75 -4.75 2.53 -8.10
C SER A 75 -4.85 3.25 -6.76
N HIS A 76 -5.60 2.68 -5.80
CA HIS A 76 -5.69 3.23 -4.45
C HIS A 76 -4.36 3.09 -3.70
N GLN A 77 -3.71 1.93 -3.79
CA GLN A 77 -2.43 1.69 -3.15
C GLN A 77 -1.29 2.50 -3.78
N TYR A 78 -1.29 2.68 -5.10
CA TYR A 78 -0.35 3.57 -5.80
C TYR A 78 -0.45 5.00 -5.26
N TRP A 79 -1.66 5.49 -5.06
CA TRP A 79 -1.88 6.80 -4.43
C TRP A 79 -1.30 6.87 -3.01
N CYS A 80 -1.58 5.88 -2.15
CA CYS A 80 -1.03 5.84 -0.79
C CYS A 80 0.51 5.76 -0.76
N VAL A 81 1.11 4.99 -1.67
CA VAL A 81 2.57 4.87 -1.80
C VAL A 81 3.19 6.18 -2.27
N CYS A 82 2.56 6.89 -3.22
CA CYS A 82 3.00 8.20 -3.66
C CYS A 82 3.01 9.20 -2.50
N ASP A 83 1.91 9.25 -1.72
CA ASP A 83 1.79 10.12 -0.55
C ASP A 83 2.86 9.81 0.52
N TYR A 84 3.04 8.53 0.86
CA TYR A 84 4.04 8.08 1.84
C TYR A 84 5.48 8.44 1.42
N LEU A 85 5.83 8.25 0.15
CA LEU A 85 7.15 8.56 -0.40
C LEU A 85 7.34 10.07 -0.66
N GLY A 86 6.29 10.88 -0.58
CA GLY A 86 6.32 12.30 -0.97
C GLY A 86 6.58 12.49 -2.47
N LEU A 87 6.17 11.53 -3.30
CA LEU A 87 6.34 11.54 -4.76
C LEU A 87 5.02 11.93 -5.45
N PRO A 88 5.07 12.61 -6.60
CA PRO A 88 3.86 13.07 -7.27
C PRO A 88 3.07 11.89 -7.84
N TYR A 89 1.80 11.79 -7.43
CA TYR A 89 0.81 10.90 -8.02
C TYR A 89 0.58 11.23 -9.50
N ARG A 90 0.34 10.20 -10.31
CA ARG A 90 0.10 10.30 -11.76
C ARG A 90 -1.22 9.67 -12.13
N GLU A 91 -2.13 10.50 -12.61
CA GLU A 91 -3.42 10.06 -13.16
C GLU A 91 -3.22 9.14 -14.37
N GLU A 92 -2.14 9.30 -15.14
CA GLU A 92 -1.84 8.42 -16.27
C GLU A 92 -1.62 6.97 -15.84
N VAL A 93 -0.95 6.75 -14.71
CA VAL A 93 -0.74 5.40 -14.15
C VAL A 93 -2.06 4.76 -13.73
N GLN A 94 -2.90 5.52 -13.02
CA GLN A 94 -4.22 5.04 -12.61
C GLN A 94 -5.11 4.75 -13.82
N TRP A 95 -5.10 5.62 -14.82
CA TRP A 95 -5.89 5.43 -16.02
C TRP A 95 -5.45 4.20 -16.82
N ASP A 96 -4.14 3.99 -16.98
CA ASP A 96 -3.61 2.78 -17.64
C ASP A 96 -4.05 1.52 -16.89
N VAL A 97 -3.96 1.51 -15.56
CA VAL A 97 -4.32 0.33 -14.76
C VAL A 97 -5.83 0.06 -14.80
N ASP A 98 -6.65 1.08 -14.52
CA ASP A 98 -8.10 0.92 -14.40
C ASP A 98 -8.78 0.73 -15.76
N THR A 99 -8.12 1.11 -16.86
CA THR A 99 -8.68 1.01 -18.21
C THR A 99 -7.99 -0.05 -19.05
N ILE A 100 -6.68 0.08 -19.29
CA ILE A 100 -5.95 -0.77 -20.23
C ILE A 100 -5.71 -2.15 -19.61
N TYR A 101 -5.08 -2.18 -18.42
CA TYR A 101 -4.73 -3.44 -17.76
C TYR A 101 -5.99 -4.23 -17.36
N LEU A 102 -7.01 -3.54 -16.84
CA LEU A 102 -8.31 -4.15 -16.55
C LEU A 102 -8.96 -4.76 -17.81
N THR A 103 -8.99 -4.03 -18.92
CA THR A 103 -9.62 -4.51 -20.17
C THR A 103 -8.84 -5.67 -20.79
N GLN A 104 -7.51 -5.71 -20.61
CA GLN A 104 -6.66 -6.78 -21.11
C GLN A 104 -6.68 -8.03 -20.21
N ASP A 105 -7.32 -7.99 -19.04
CA ASP A 105 -7.32 -9.04 -18.01
C ASP A 105 -5.89 -9.55 -17.72
N THR A 106 -4.91 -8.64 -17.78
CA THR A 106 -3.50 -8.98 -17.59
C THR A 106 -3.08 -8.71 -16.15
N ARG A 107 -2.33 -9.66 -15.61
CA ARG A 107 -1.68 -9.57 -14.31
C ARG A 107 -0.18 -9.32 -14.45
N GLU A 108 0.30 -8.93 -15.62
CA GLU A 108 1.71 -8.63 -15.86
C GLU A 108 1.90 -7.11 -16.07
N LEU A 109 2.39 -6.39 -15.05
CA LEU A 109 2.71 -4.96 -15.18
C LEU A 109 4.09 -4.77 -15.82
N ASN A 110 4.12 -4.04 -16.93
CA ASN A 110 5.35 -3.75 -17.66
C ASN A 110 5.85 -2.33 -17.36
N LEU A 111 6.98 -2.22 -16.68
CA LEU A 111 7.58 -0.91 -16.36
C LEU A 111 8.00 -0.11 -17.60
N GLN A 112 8.20 -0.79 -18.75
CA GLN A 112 8.49 -0.12 -20.01
C GLN A 112 7.33 0.79 -20.46
N ASP A 113 6.10 0.49 -20.05
CA ASP A 113 4.93 1.30 -20.40
C ASP A 113 5.02 2.68 -19.75
N PHE A 114 5.72 2.81 -18.62
CA PHE A 114 5.79 4.04 -17.82
C PHE A 114 7.10 4.84 -17.97
N VAL A 115 8.05 4.40 -18.80
CA VAL A 115 9.37 5.09 -18.97
C VAL A 115 9.24 6.54 -19.44
N HIS A 116 8.16 6.84 -20.15
CA HIS A 116 7.86 8.19 -20.62
C HIS A 116 7.54 9.15 -19.46
N LEU A 117 7.03 8.64 -18.33
CA LEU A 117 6.79 9.40 -17.10
C LEU A 117 8.09 9.63 -16.32
N GLU A 118 9.04 8.70 -16.37
CA GLU A 118 10.33 8.82 -15.69
C GLU A 118 11.17 9.97 -16.26
N ASN A 119 11.20 10.11 -17.59
CA ASN A 119 11.92 11.18 -18.28
C ASN A 119 11.38 12.59 -17.98
N ARG A 120 10.10 12.69 -17.63
CA ARG A 120 9.43 13.98 -17.38
C ARG A 120 9.53 14.42 -15.92
N TYR A 121 9.63 13.46 -14.99
CA TYR A 121 9.40 13.76 -13.57
C TYR A 121 10.47 13.26 -12.61
N GLY A 122 11.45 12.46 -13.06
CA GLY A 122 12.52 11.92 -12.22
C GLY A 122 11.98 11.08 -11.05
N HIS A 123 12.15 9.75 -11.10
CA HIS A 123 11.79 8.81 -10.03
C HIS A 123 10.33 8.28 -9.98
N GLN A 124 9.60 8.24 -11.10
CA GLN A 124 8.27 7.57 -11.16
C GLN A 124 8.32 6.04 -11.04
N SER A 125 9.47 5.43 -11.29
CA SER A 125 9.69 3.99 -11.14
C SER A 125 9.59 3.52 -9.68
N LYS A 126 9.92 4.39 -8.71
CA LYS A 126 9.90 4.07 -7.27
C LYS A 126 8.50 3.72 -6.73
N PRO A 127 7.47 4.57 -6.88
CA PRO A 127 6.15 4.29 -6.33
C PRO A 127 5.51 3.09 -7.04
N LEU A 128 5.67 2.96 -8.36
CA LEU A 128 5.21 1.79 -9.11
C LEU A 128 5.79 0.48 -8.55
N TYR A 129 7.11 0.46 -8.32
CA TYR A 129 7.78 -0.72 -7.77
C TYR A 129 7.28 -1.08 -6.36
N VAL A 130 7.18 -0.10 -5.46
CA VAL A 130 6.73 -0.31 -4.08
C VAL A 130 5.27 -0.79 -4.05
N THR A 131 4.40 -0.22 -4.88
CA THR A 131 3.02 -0.70 -5.03
C THR A 131 3.01 -2.15 -5.49
N LEU A 132 3.81 -2.51 -6.50
CA LEU A 132 3.87 -3.87 -7.03
C LEU A 132 4.41 -4.89 -6.03
N THR A 133 5.36 -4.52 -5.17
CA THR A 133 5.85 -5.42 -4.11
C THR A 133 4.84 -5.68 -3.00
N ASN A 134 3.81 -4.85 -2.86
CA ASN A 134 2.75 -5.00 -1.86
C ASN A 134 1.45 -5.59 -2.43
N VAL A 135 1.40 -5.86 -3.74
CA VAL A 135 0.26 -6.48 -4.44
C VAL A 135 0.69 -7.85 -4.97
N ASP A 136 0.25 -8.93 -4.33
CA ASP A 136 0.42 -10.31 -4.84
C ASP A 136 -0.37 -10.59 -6.14
N GLN A 137 -0.96 -9.56 -6.76
CA GLN A 137 -1.85 -9.67 -7.91
C GLN A 137 -1.15 -9.43 -9.25
N PHE A 138 0.07 -8.84 -9.26
CA PHE A 138 0.85 -8.62 -10.48
C PHE A 138 2.17 -9.40 -10.49
N HIS A 139 2.45 -10.15 -11.55
CA HIS A 139 3.77 -10.71 -11.84
C HIS A 139 4.61 -9.69 -12.60
N LEU A 140 5.73 -9.26 -12.01
CA LEU A 140 6.68 -8.35 -12.65
C LEU A 140 7.51 -9.09 -13.71
N ARG A 141 7.49 -8.62 -14.97
CA ARG A 141 8.56 -8.94 -15.93
C ARG A 141 9.64 -7.88 -15.85
N PHE A 142 10.82 -8.27 -15.36
CA PHE A 142 12.00 -7.40 -15.41
C PHE A 142 12.72 -7.57 -16.75
N SER A 143 13.06 -6.45 -17.38
CA SER A 143 14.18 -6.40 -18.34
C SER A 143 15.49 -6.27 -17.55
N ASP A 144 16.61 -6.77 -18.09
CA ASP A 144 17.93 -6.80 -17.42
C ASP A 144 18.35 -5.43 -16.84
N SER A 145 17.91 -4.33 -17.45
CA SER A 145 18.16 -2.95 -17.00
C SER A 145 17.41 -2.57 -15.70
N VAL A 146 16.27 -3.19 -15.41
CA VAL A 146 15.43 -2.87 -14.25
C VAL A 146 15.90 -3.60 -12.98
N VAL A 147 16.47 -4.80 -13.13
CA VAL A 147 17.16 -5.50 -12.04
C VAL A 147 18.31 -4.64 -11.50
N ALA A 148 18.98 -3.88 -12.37
CA ALA A 148 20.03 -2.95 -11.97
C ALA A 148 19.48 -1.78 -11.13
N ILE A 149 18.28 -1.27 -11.42
CA ILE A 149 17.63 -0.23 -10.62
C ILE A 149 17.23 -0.77 -9.24
N ILE A 150 16.70 -1.99 -9.15
CA ILE A 150 16.41 -2.65 -7.87
C ILE A 150 17.69 -2.80 -7.05
N PHE A 151 18.76 -3.31 -7.65
CA PHE A 151 20.05 -3.44 -6.97
C PHE A 151 20.66 -2.09 -6.56
N HIS A 152 20.36 -1.02 -7.31
CA HIS A 152 20.84 0.32 -7.01
C HIS A 152 20.02 0.98 -5.90
N LEU A 153 18.68 0.80 -5.90
CA LEU A 153 17.79 1.29 -4.85
C LEU A 153 17.98 0.55 -3.53
N SER A 154 18.15 -0.79 -3.54
CA SER A 154 18.54 -1.56 -2.35
C SER A 154 19.90 -1.16 -1.77
N ARG A 155 20.77 -0.51 -2.56
CA ARG A 155 22.08 -0.01 -2.14
C ARG A 155 22.06 1.43 -1.64
N LEU A 156 21.02 2.20 -1.96
CA LEU A 156 20.87 3.58 -1.50
C LEU A 156 20.27 3.66 -0.09
N ASP A 157 19.72 2.55 0.41
CA ASP A 157 19.25 2.38 1.80
C ASP A 157 20.27 1.67 2.72
N SER A 158 21.59 1.71 2.41
CA SER A 158 22.68 1.27 3.30
C SER A 158 23.70 2.38 3.58
#